data_AF-F4QCM0-F1
#
_entry.id   AF-F4QCM0-F1
#
_cell.length_a   1.000
_cell.length_b   1.000
_cell.length_c   1.000
_cell.angle_alpha   90.00
_cell.angle_beta   90.00
_cell.angle_gamma   90.00
#
_symmetry.space_group_name_H-M   'P 1'
#
loop_
_entity.id
_entity.type
_entity.pdbx_description
1 polymer ?
#
loop_
_entity_poly.entity_id
_entity_poly.type
_entity_poly.pdbx_seq_one_letter_code
_entity_poly.pdbx_strand_id
1 'polypeptide(L)'
;MIFDQKRKMTTTKELLLHIYRNRFLIDTIKHHNRSDQQRRDVGCCIERISRYDHWYTAEQMLSNKHDQQAHTNLLIDKLKRGIHVPFTEKSIAMICRRVDDLEQFKYLYQVKRNSFLGGDLVQSACKAGNLQIIKLLLDQEHPIKLSTEGSYLSALKHGHQHVLQFLIDHRIMFPIDEMTSQFKLVPISFGMIKAAKWLKANYRSTSIEYNQYLDSLELALDDFLVRHPHQLNNLSYINRYLKGKMMLQGLGITEMLELEMEDQQIHIEKTMDAMNTGTNAFTSYRIFKHVRLEDLPTVIQMFSGEREQAMEYAMMREDSDAVSVIMLMRDNDYPIPLNSFTPYTIKSEQVCYTRTTRRTL
;
A
#
# COMPACT_ATOMS: atom_id res chain seq x y z
N MET A 1 -34.15 51.11 7.29
CA MET A 1 -33.30 50.64 6.17
C MET A 1 -31.86 50.64 6.65
N ILE A 2 -31.40 49.45 7.03
CA ILE A 2 -30.07 49.09 7.52
C ILE A 2 -29.49 48.19 6.44
N PHE A 3 -28.28 48.45 5.92
CA PHE A 3 -27.29 47.52 5.32
C PHE A 3 -26.20 48.37 4.63
N ASP A 4 -24.90 48.07 4.65
CA ASP A 4 -23.98 47.35 5.55
C ASP A 4 -22.56 47.66 5.06
N GLN A 5 -21.64 47.82 6.00
CA GLN A 5 -20.33 48.45 5.89
C GLN A 5 -19.22 47.40 5.74
N LYS A 6 -19.39 46.37 4.89
CA LYS A 6 -18.48 45.22 4.76
C LYS A 6 -17.87 45.06 3.37
N ARG A 7 -16.88 45.89 3.03
CA ARG A 7 -15.90 45.58 1.96
C ARG A 7 -14.67 46.49 2.08
N LYS A 8 -13.75 46.17 2.99
CA LYS A 8 -12.40 46.79 2.99
C LYS A 8 -11.28 46.03 3.71
N MET A 9 -11.45 44.73 4.02
CA MET A 9 -10.42 43.92 4.71
C MET A 9 -9.97 42.65 3.97
N THR A 10 -10.35 42.46 2.70
CA THR A 10 -9.98 41.27 1.91
C THR A 10 -8.67 41.39 1.12
N THR A 11 -8.13 42.58 0.92
CA THR A 11 -6.98 42.80 0.04
C THR A 11 -5.65 42.35 0.64
N THR A 12 -5.42 42.50 1.95
CA THR A 12 -4.11 42.20 2.55
C THR A 12 -3.80 40.69 2.55
N LYS A 13 -4.80 39.85 2.79
CA LYS A 13 -4.63 38.40 2.90
C LYS A 13 -4.40 37.75 1.53
N GLU A 14 -5.09 38.22 0.50
CA GLU A 14 -4.88 37.79 -0.89
C GLU A 14 -3.52 38.25 -1.43
N LEU A 15 -3.10 39.48 -1.09
CA LEU A 15 -1.78 39.99 -1.45
C LEU A 15 -0.65 39.14 -0.82
N LEU A 16 -0.78 38.80 0.48
CA LEU A 16 0.18 37.94 1.16
C LEU A 16 0.24 36.54 0.55
N LEU A 17 -0.90 35.97 0.17
CA LEU A 17 -0.96 34.68 -0.54
C LEU A 17 -0.26 34.72 -1.90
N HIS A 18 -0.39 35.81 -2.66
CA HIS A 18 0.30 35.99 -3.92
C HIS A 18 1.81 36.18 -3.76
N ILE A 19 2.24 36.92 -2.73
CA ILE A 19 3.66 37.06 -2.36
C ILE A 19 4.24 35.69 -1.98
N TYR A 20 3.52 34.88 -1.21
CA TYR A 20 3.97 33.56 -0.78
C TYR A 20 4.10 32.53 -1.90
N ARG A 21 3.34 32.69 -2.98
CA ARG A 21 3.40 31.80 -4.15
C ARG A 21 4.51 32.19 -5.13
N ASN A 22 5.09 33.38 -4.98
CA ASN A 22 6.11 33.88 -5.88
C ASN A 22 7.51 33.66 -5.28
N ARG A 23 8.23 32.66 -5.83
CA ARG A 23 9.57 32.26 -5.38
C ARG A 23 10.59 33.40 -5.45
N PHE A 24 10.50 34.24 -6.49
CA PHE A 24 11.37 35.40 -6.67
C PHE A 24 11.15 36.45 -5.57
N LEU A 25 9.89 36.74 -5.21
CA LEU A 25 9.58 37.68 -4.12
C LEU A 25 10.04 37.14 -2.76
N ILE A 26 9.83 35.85 -2.50
CA ILE A 26 10.33 35.21 -1.28
C ILE A 26 11.86 35.31 -1.18
N ASP A 27 12.58 35.01 -2.27
CA ASP A 27 14.04 35.04 -2.26
C ASP A 27 14.59 36.48 -2.17
N THR A 28 13.87 37.45 -2.75
CA THR A 28 14.16 38.89 -2.60
C THR A 28 13.96 39.38 -1.16
N ILE A 29 12.86 38.99 -0.49
CA ILE A 29 12.59 39.30 0.92
C ILE A 29 13.66 38.67 1.83
N LYS A 30 14.08 37.44 1.53
CA LYS A 30 15.18 36.78 2.27
C LYS A 30 16.53 37.49 2.07
N HIS A 31 16.79 38.00 0.87
CA HIS A 31 18.03 38.73 0.59
C HIS A 31 18.06 40.09 1.29
N HIS A 32 16.95 40.84 1.33
CA HIS A 32 16.85 42.11 2.06
C HIS A 32 16.99 41.93 3.58
N ASN A 33 16.40 40.87 4.16
CA ASN A 33 16.57 40.59 5.59
C ASN A 33 18.02 40.25 5.99
N ARG A 34 18.87 39.83 5.06
CA ARG A 34 20.31 39.59 5.31
C ARG A 34 21.13 40.88 5.25
N SER A 35 20.71 41.89 4.48
CA SER A 35 21.38 43.20 4.43
C SER A 35 20.97 44.12 5.59
N ASP A 36 19.76 43.97 6.13
CA ASP A 36 19.23 44.85 7.18
C ASP A 36 19.70 44.51 8.60
N GLN A 37 20.45 43.42 8.80
CA GLN A 37 21.10 43.11 10.08
C GLN A 37 22.16 44.15 10.51
N GLN A 38 22.52 45.10 9.63
CA GLN A 38 23.41 46.22 9.94
C GLN A 38 22.71 47.58 10.15
N ARG A 39 21.39 47.70 9.98
CA ARG A 39 20.66 48.96 10.22
C ARG A 39 19.57 48.78 11.27
N ARG A 40 19.92 49.07 12.52
CA ARG A 40 18.94 49.25 13.60
C ARG A 40 18.18 50.57 13.36
N ASP A 41 16.92 50.58 13.81
CA ASP A 41 16.05 51.76 14.03
C ASP A 41 15.11 52.26 12.93
N VAL A 42 14.53 51.37 12.10
CA VAL A 42 13.21 51.69 11.51
C VAL A 42 12.23 50.55 11.79
N GLY A 43 11.28 50.82 12.69
CA GLY A 43 10.30 49.88 13.24
C GLY A 43 9.25 49.40 12.25
N CYS A 44 9.66 48.66 11.21
CA CYS A 44 8.76 47.79 10.47
C CYS A 44 8.90 46.37 11.05
N CYS A 45 8.00 46.03 11.98
CA CYS A 45 7.84 44.66 12.45
C CYS A 45 7.29 43.81 11.30
N ILE A 46 8.15 43.36 10.39
CA ILE A 46 7.83 42.19 9.56
C ILE A 46 7.71 41.05 10.57
N GLU A 47 6.47 40.72 10.94
CA GLU A 47 6.17 39.56 11.76
C GLU A 47 6.95 38.38 11.18
N ARG A 48 7.81 37.78 12.01
CA ARG A 48 8.56 36.59 11.63
C ARG A 48 7.56 35.52 11.24
N ILE A 49 7.30 35.36 9.95
CA ILE A 49 6.46 34.27 9.48
C ILE A 49 7.28 33.01 9.74
N SER A 50 6.84 32.26 10.75
CA SER A 50 7.50 31.04 11.14
C SER A 50 7.36 30.06 9.99
N ARG A 51 8.41 29.28 9.74
CA ARG A 51 8.51 28.28 8.65
C ARG A 51 7.31 27.30 8.62
N TYR A 52 6.53 27.23 9.70
CA TYR A 52 5.42 26.30 9.90
C TYR A 52 4.07 26.95 10.24
N ASP A 53 3.85 28.22 9.88
CA ASP A 53 2.56 28.89 10.13
C ASP A 53 1.42 28.35 9.26
N HIS A 54 1.75 27.76 8.11
CA HIS A 54 0.79 27.12 7.23
C HIS A 54 0.27 25.76 7.76
N TRP A 55 0.90 25.20 8.80
CA TRP A 55 0.35 24.05 9.53
C TRP A 55 -0.42 24.54 10.74
N TYR A 56 -1.74 24.53 10.59
CA TYR A 56 -2.66 25.03 11.60
C TYR A 56 -3.53 23.93 12.20
N THR A 57 -3.58 22.72 11.64
CA THR A 57 -4.28 21.56 12.23
C THR A 57 -3.31 20.48 12.71
N ALA A 58 -3.72 19.71 13.73
CA ALA A 58 -2.93 18.58 14.22
C ALA A 58 -2.73 17.54 13.11
N GLU A 59 -3.75 17.30 12.28
CA GLU A 59 -3.66 16.38 11.14
C GLU A 59 -2.59 16.79 10.13
N GLN A 60 -2.46 18.08 9.80
CA GLN A 60 -1.40 18.55 8.88
C GLN A 60 0.00 18.29 9.44
N MET A 61 0.20 18.58 10.74
CA MET A 61 1.48 18.36 11.41
C MET A 61 1.84 16.86 11.52
N LEU A 62 0.81 16.01 11.67
CA LEU A 62 0.99 14.58 11.82
C LEU A 62 1.01 13.82 10.50
N SER A 63 0.43 14.34 9.40
CA SER A 63 0.22 13.60 8.13
C SER A 63 1.43 13.59 7.22
N ASN A 64 2.35 14.52 7.41
CA ASN A 64 3.48 14.67 6.50
C ASN A 64 4.32 13.39 6.49
N LYS A 65 4.37 12.71 5.34
CA LYS A 65 4.97 11.37 5.18
C LYS A 65 6.47 11.42 4.87
N HIS A 66 7.00 12.61 4.56
CA HIS A 66 8.38 12.75 4.09
C HIS A 66 9.42 12.64 5.20
N ASP A 67 9.06 12.98 6.44
CA ASP A 67 9.91 12.77 7.61
C ASP A 67 9.40 11.55 8.38
N GLN A 68 10.30 10.61 8.69
CA GLN A 68 9.98 9.42 9.50
C GLN A 68 9.45 9.80 10.90
N GLN A 69 9.68 11.04 11.34
CA GLN A 69 9.11 11.60 12.55
C GLN A 69 7.99 12.55 12.16
N ALA A 70 6.76 12.20 12.54
CA ALA A 70 5.67 13.16 12.57
C ALA A 70 6.13 14.43 13.31
N HIS A 71 5.68 15.62 12.91
CA HIS A 71 6.07 16.87 13.56
C HIS A 71 5.38 17.05 14.93
N THR A 72 5.37 16.00 15.75
CA THR A 72 4.79 15.94 17.09
C THR A 72 5.40 17.00 17.99
N ASN A 73 6.71 17.24 17.91
CA ASN A 73 7.38 18.30 18.66
C ASN A 73 6.84 19.70 18.31
N LEU A 74 6.52 19.95 17.04
CA LEU A 74 5.93 21.21 16.62
C LEU A 74 4.48 21.34 17.11
N LEU A 75 3.71 20.26 17.06
CA LEU A 75 2.35 20.22 17.62
C LEU A 75 2.38 20.54 19.13
N ILE A 76 3.29 19.91 19.87
CA ILE A 76 3.48 20.13 21.30
C ILE A 76 3.95 21.55 21.59
N ASP A 77 4.90 22.09 20.83
CA ASP A 77 5.37 23.48 20.97
C ASP A 77 4.23 24.49 20.76
N LYS A 78 3.40 24.31 19.73
CA LYS A 78 2.22 25.17 19.50
C LYS A 78 1.23 25.09 20.65
N LEU A 79 0.96 23.90 21.18
CA LEU A 79 0.09 23.73 22.34
C LEU A 79 0.66 24.38 23.60
N LYS A 80 1.97 24.23 23.87
CA LYS A 80 2.65 24.86 25.01
C LYS A 80 2.61 26.40 24.95
N ARG A 81 2.58 26.97 23.75
CA ARG A 81 2.44 28.43 23.53
C ARG A 81 0.98 28.92 23.59
N GLY A 82 0.02 28.03 23.82
CA GLY A 82 -1.41 28.38 23.82
C GLY A 82 -1.97 28.67 22.41
N ILE A 83 -1.27 28.28 21.34
CA ILE A 83 -1.77 28.43 19.98
C ILE A 83 -2.91 27.43 19.79
N HIS A 84 -4.07 27.92 19.37
CA HIS A 84 -5.21 27.06 19.08
C HIS A 84 -4.91 26.17 17.86
N VAL A 85 -4.85 24.86 18.09
CA VAL A 85 -4.70 23.84 17.06
C VAL A 85 -5.97 22.97 17.07
N PRO A 86 -6.75 22.92 15.97
CA PRO A 86 -7.90 22.03 15.85
C PRO A 86 -7.46 20.55 15.82
N PHE A 87 -8.22 19.72 16.53
CA PHE A 87 -8.11 18.26 16.54
C PHE A 87 -9.36 17.66 15.94
N THR A 88 -9.17 16.65 15.09
CA THR A 88 -10.20 15.75 14.57
C THR A 88 -10.01 14.36 15.16
N GLU A 89 -11.04 13.51 15.14
CA GLU A 89 -10.91 12.09 15.54
C GLU A 89 -9.75 11.41 14.81
N LYS A 90 -9.63 11.66 13.50
CA LYS A 90 -8.51 11.19 12.68
C LYS A 90 -7.15 11.64 13.22
N SER A 91 -7.01 12.89 13.65
CA SER A 91 -5.75 13.37 14.23
C SER A 91 -5.42 12.68 15.57
N ILE A 92 -6.43 12.34 16.37
CA ILE A 92 -6.25 11.60 17.63
C ILE A 92 -5.83 10.15 17.34
N ALA A 93 -6.50 9.47 16.40
CA ALA A 93 -6.09 8.14 15.96
C ALA A 93 -4.66 8.13 15.38
N MET A 94 -4.27 9.21 14.67
CA MET A 94 -2.90 9.38 14.19
C MET A 94 -1.89 9.56 15.32
N ILE A 95 -2.26 10.22 16.43
CA ILE A 95 -1.39 10.33 17.62
C ILE A 95 -1.15 8.95 18.21
N CYS A 96 -2.20 8.15 18.44
CA CYS A 96 -2.09 6.78 18.91
C CYS A 96 -1.22 5.90 18.00
N ARG A 97 -1.21 6.21 16.70
CA ARG A 97 -0.50 5.43 15.69
C ARG A 97 0.96 5.85 15.47
N ARG A 98 1.29 7.14 15.64
CA ARG A 98 2.58 7.71 15.20
C ARG A 98 3.45 8.28 16.31
N VAL A 99 2.90 8.51 17.49
CA VAL A 99 3.68 9.02 18.62
C VAL A 99 4.26 7.84 19.37
N ASP A 100 5.56 7.64 19.22
CA ASP A 100 6.27 6.54 19.90
C ASP A 100 6.75 6.95 21.29
N ASP A 101 7.09 8.22 21.48
CA ASP A 101 7.54 8.77 22.76
C ASP A 101 6.38 8.87 23.76
N LEU A 102 6.48 8.11 24.85
CA LEU A 102 5.43 7.99 25.85
C LEU A 102 5.14 9.32 26.55
N GLU A 103 6.15 10.15 26.78
CA GLU A 103 5.98 11.43 27.49
C GLU A 103 5.28 12.47 26.60
N GLN A 104 5.62 12.50 25.31
CA GLN A 104 4.89 13.28 24.30
C GLN A 104 3.44 12.81 24.20
N PHE A 105 3.20 11.50 24.19
CA PHE A 105 1.84 10.95 24.16
C PHE A 105 1.05 11.35 25.42
N LYS A 106 1.61 11.17 26.62
CA LYS A 106 0.99 11.58 27.88
C LYS A 106 0.63 13.06 27.89
N TYR A 107 1.54 13.92 27.43
CA TYR A 107 1.27 15.35 27.33
C TYR A 107 0.07 15.64 26.41
N LEU A 108 0.06 15.08 25.19
CA LEU A 108 -1.05 15.26 24.25
C LEU A 108 -2.36 14.70 24.79
N TYR A 109 -2.30 13.54 25.42
CA TYR A 109 -3.44 12.87 26.05
C TYR A 109 -4.04 13.68 27.19
N GLN A 110 -3.21 14.30 28.03
CA GLN A 110 -3.67 15.17 29.12
C GLN A 110 -4.30 16.46 28.58
N VAL A 111 -3.63 17.15 27.64
CA VAL A 111 -4.11 18.42 27.08
C VAL A 111 -5.40 18.24 26.28
N LYS A 112 -5.59 17.08 25.64
CA LYS A 112 -6.75 16.77 24.78
C LYS A 112 -7.56 15.58 25.27
N ARG A 113 -7.62 15.35 26.59
CA ARG A 113 -8.29 14.21 27.23
C ARG A 113 -9.69 13.92 26.66
N ASN A 114 -10.50 14.98 26.52
CA ASN A 114 -11.88 14.90 26.04
C ASN A 114 -12.00 14.57 24.54
N SER A 115 -10.91 14.56 23.80
CA SER A 115 -10.87 14.14 22.39
C SER A 115 -10.47 12.67 22.23
N PHE A 116 -9.95 12.01 23.28
CA PHE A 116 -9.58 10.59 23.27
C PHE A 116 -10.78 9.68 23.58
N LEU A 117 -11.84 9.81 22.78
CA LEU A 117 -13.11 9.09 22.95
C LEU A 117 -13.49 8.23 21.73
N GLY A 118 -12.62 8.14 20.73
CA GLY A 118 -12.86 7.35 19.53
C GLY A 118 -12.89 5.85 19.80
N GLY A 119 -13.74 5.11 19.09
CA GLY A 119 -13.83 3.66 19.19
C GLY A 119 -12.60 2.92 18.64
N ASP A 120 -11.81 3.56 17.78
CA ASP A 120 -10.67 2.98 17.06
C ASP A 120 -9.30 3.33 17.67
N LEU A 121 -9.27 3.96 18.86
CA LEU A 121 -8.04 4.45 19.46
C LEU A 121 -7.11 3.32 19.91
N VAL A 122 -7.66 2.30 20.59
CA VAL A 122 -6.90 1.11 21.01
C VAL A 122 -6.42 0.35 19.77
N GLN A 123 -7.30 0.18 18.78
CA GLN A 123 -6.97 -0.42 17.49
C GLN A 123 -5.78 0.29 16.81
N SER A 124 -5.80 1.63 16.79
CA SER A 124 -4.73 2.47 16.22
C SER A 124 -3.41 2.33 16.97
N ALA A 125 -3.43 2.21 18.30
CA ALA A 125 -2.25 1.94 19.10
C ALA A 125 -1.71 0.51 18.89
N CYS A 126 -2.60 -0.49 18.80
CA CYS A 126 -2.25 -1.87 18.45
C CYS A 126 -1.59 -1.96 17.08
N LYS A 127 -2.01 -1.14 16.12
CA LYS A 127 -1.38 -1.02 14.80
C LYS A 127 0.06 -0.46 14.87
N ALA A 128 0.33 0.46 15.79
CA ALA A 128 1.69 0.97 16.02
C ALA A 128 2.57 -0.02 16.77
N GLY A 129 1.98 -0.88 17.60
CA GLY A 129 2.73 -1.81 18.45
C GLY A 129 3.24 -1.19 19.75
N ASN A 130 2.80 0.02 20.09
CA ASN A 130 3.25 0.71 21.31
C ASN A 130 2.46 0.22 22.53
N LEU A 131 3.02 -0.78 23.22
CA LEU A 131 2.40 -1.42 24.36
C LEU A 131 2.08 -0.45 25.52
N GLN A 132 2.93 0.55 25.76
CA GLN A 132 2.73 1.50 26.85
C GLN A 132 1.53 2.42 26.60
N ILE A 133 1.34 2.84 25.35
CA ILE A 133 0.17 3.61 24.94
C ILE A 133 -1.09 2.75 25.06
N ILE A 134 -1.04 1.49 24.63
CA ILE A 134 -2.18 0.57 24.73
C ILE A 134 -2.63 0.42 26.19
N LYS A 135 -1.69 0.21 27.12
CA LYS A 135 -1.99 0.13 28.56
C LYS A 135 -2.69 1.40 29.05
N LEU A 136 -2.10 2.57 28.78
CA LEU A 136 -2.66 3.85 29.17
C LEU A 136 -4.08 4.08 28.62
N LEU A 137 -4.33 3.68 27.37
CA LEU A 137 -5.66 3.77 26.76
C LEU A 137 -6.66 2.79 27.38
N LEU A 138 -6.25 1.58 27.77
CA LEU A 138 -7.12 0.58 28.40
C LEU A 138 -7.45 0.92 29.86
N ASP A 139 -6.53 1.60 30.56
CA ASP A 139 -6.73 2.10 31.92
C ASP A 139 -7.71 3.28 31.98
N GLN A 140 -8.17 3.78 30.83
CA GLN A 140 -9.18 4.82 30.75
C GLN A 140 -10.57 4.28 31.08
N GLU A 141 -11.08 4.67 32.25
CA GLU A 141 -12.48 4.44 32.62
C GLU A 141 -13.37 5.67 32.36
N HIS A 142 -12.80 6.87 32.48
CA HIS A 142 -13.50 8.15 32.33
C HIS A 142 -12.93 9.00 31.18
N PRO A 143 -13.78 9.71 30.42
CA PRO A 143 -15.25 9.75 30.57
C PRO A 143 -15.96 8.52 29.99
N ILE A 144 -15.28 7.73 29.15
CA ILE A 144 -15.79 6.44 28.64
C ILE A 144 -14.67 5.40 28.62
N LYS A 145 -15.05 4.13 28.82
CA LYS A 145 -14.19 2.99 28.54
C LYS A 145 -14.05 2.81 27.02
N LEU A 146 -12.82 2.69 26.54
CA LEU A 146 -12.55 2.56 25.11
C LEU A 146 -12.87 1.16 24.59
N SER A 147 -13.30 1.08 23.32
CA SER A 147 -13.52 -0.20 22.64
C SER A 147 -12.19 -0.88 22.33
N THR A 148 -12.18 -2.20 22.44
CA THR A 148 -11.05 -3.06 22.06
C THR A 148 -11.29 -3.80 20.74
N GLU A 149 -12.40 -3.52 20.06
CA GLU A 149 -12.75 -4.10 18.77
C GLU A 149 -11.62 -3.90 17.74
N GLY A 150 -11.33 -4.93 16.95
CA GLY A 150 -10.26 -4.89 15.94
C GLY A 150 -8.82 -4.79 16.47
N SER A 151 -8.59 -4.75 17.79
CA SER A 151 -7.26 -4.62 18.41
C SER A 151 -6.36 -5.81 18.08
N TYR A 152 -6.89 -7.03 18.20
CA TYR A 152 -6.19 -8.27 17.84
C TYR A 152 -5.81 -8.31 16.38
N LEU A 153 -6.77 -8.05 15.48
CA LEU A 153 -6.50 -8.05 14.05
C LEU A 153 -5.45 -7.00 13.68
N SER A 154 -5.48 -5.84 14.33
CA SER A 154 -4.51 -4.78 14.06
C SER A 154 -3.11 -5.14 14.55
N ALA A 155 -2.98 -5.70 15.75
CA ALA A 155 -1.69 -6.21 16.24
C ALA A 155 -1.16 -7.34 15.35
N LEU A 156 -2.02 -8.28 14.96
CA LEU A 156 -1.66 -9.41 14.11
C LEU A 156 -1.23 -8.95 12.72
N LYS A 157 -2.02 -8.12 12.04
CA LYS A 157 -1.73 -7.58 10.69
C LYS A 157 -0.37 -6.89 10.61
N HIS A 158 0.06 -6.25 11.69
CA HIS A 158 1.32 -5.52 11.75
C HIS A 158 2.44 -6.31 12.44
N GLY A 159 2.18 -7.57 12.83
CA GLY A 159 3.19 -8.47 13.37
C GLY A 159 3.61 -8.20 14.81
N HIS A 160 2.80 -7.50 15.59
CA HIS A 160 3.12 -7.08 16.96
C HIS A 160 2.83 -8.20 17.96
N GLN A 161 3.69 -9.22 17.99
CA GLN A 161 3.58 -10.39 18.87
C GLN A 161 3.43 -10.03 20.35
N HIS A 162 4.22 -9.08 20.84
CA HIS A 162 4.18 -8.63 22.24
C HIS A 162 2.86 -7.96 22.61
N VAL A 163 2.21 -7.28 21.66
CA VAL A 163 0.86 -6.74 21.85
C VAL A 163 -0.17 -7.86 21.90
N LEU A 164 -0.09 -8.84 20.99
CA LEU A 164 -1.00 -9.99 21.02
C LEU A 164 -0.92 -10.74 22.35
N GLN A 165 0.28 -11.04 22.83
CA GLN A 165 0.49 -11.67 24.13
C GLN A 165 -0.17 -10.88 25.26
N PHE A 166 0.07 -9.56 25.28
CA PHE A 166 -0.54 -8.68 26.27
C PHE A 166 -2.08 -8.71 26.22
N LEU A 167 -2.69 -8.64 25.03
CA LEU A 167 -4.15 -8.66 24.89
C LEU A 167 -4.74 -9.97 25.44
N ILE A 168 -4.06 -11.09 25.22
CA ILE A 168 -4.49 -12.41 25.70
C ILE A 168 -4.35 -12.51 27.21
N ASP A 169 -3.21 -12.08 27.77
CA ASP A 169 -2.96 -12.09 29.21
C ASP A 169 -4.02 -11.28 29.99
N HIS A 170 -4.55 -10.23 29.37
CA HIS A 170 -5.58 -9.36 29.95
C HIS A 170 -7.00 -9.79 29.61
N ARG A 171 -7.18 -11.00 29.05
CA ARG A 171 -8.49 -11.60 28.69
C ARG A 171 -9.36 -10.69 27.83
N ILE A 172 -8.73 -9.88 26.97
CA ILE A 172 -9.47 -9.11 25.98
C ILE A 172 -10.06 -10.11 24.99
N MET A 173 -11.37 -9.99 24.70
CA MET A 173 -12.10 -10.93 23.88
C MET A 173 -11.40 -11.15 22.53
N PHE A 174 -11.16 -12.42 22.21
CA PHE A 174 -10.49 -12.86 20.98
C PHE A 174 -11.53 -13.29 19.93
N PRO A 175 -11.84 -12.46 18.92
CA PRO A 175 -12.91 -12.77 17.97
C PRO A 175 -12.38 -13.68 16.84
N ILE A 176 -12.28 -14.98 17.11
CA ILE A 176 -11.73 -15.99 16.17
C ILE A 176 -12.41 -15.92 14.79
N ASP A 177 -13.74 -15.85 14.78
CA ASP A 177 -14.54 -15.91 13.56
C ASP A 177 -14.36 -14.65 12.70
N GLU A 178 -14.32 -13.49 13.36
CA GLU A 178 -14.06 -12.20 12.72
C GLU A 178 -12.66 -12.16 12.11
N MET A 179 -11.66 -12.66 12.85
CA MET A 179 -10.29 -12.70 12.38
C MET A 179 -10.14 -13.56 11.13
N THR A 180 -10.74 -14.74 11.10
CA THR A 180 -10.65 -15.66 9.95
C THR A 180 -11.24 -15.04 8.68
N SER A 181 -12.36 -14.33 8.81
CA SER A 181 -13.02 -13.65 7.69
C SER A 181 -12.20 -12.46 7.19
N GLN A 182 -11.67 -11.64 8.09
CA GLN A 182 -10.90 -10.44 7.72
C GLN A 182 -9.48 -10.76 7.24
N PHE A 183 -8.89 -11.89 7.66
CA PHE A 183 -7.55 -12.30 7.25
C PHE A 183 -7.42 -12.43 5.74
N LYS A 184 -8.48 -12.92 5.07
CA LYS A 184 -8.53 -13.09 3.61
C LYS A 184 -8.47 -11.77 2.83
N LEU A 185 -8.78 -10.64 3.48
CA LEU A 185 -8.87 -9.33 2.84
C LEU A 185 -7.64 -8.44 3.09
N VAL A 186 -6.74 -8.88 3.96
CA VAL A 186 -5.64 -8.06 4.46
C VAL A 186 -4.34 -8.36 3.72
N PRO A 187 -3.54 -7.34 3.35
CA PRO A 187 -2.18 -7.56 2.88
C PRO A 187 -1.36 -8.34 3.91
N ILE A 188 -0.85 -9.48 3.49
CA ILE A 188 0.04 -10.35 4.22
C ILE A 188 1.42 -9.67 4.34
N SER A 189 1.88 -9.51 5.58
CA SER A 189 3.25 -9.08 5.87
C SER A 189 4.01 -10.22 6.55
N PHE A 190 5.34 -10.23 6.42
CA PHE A 190 6.17 -11.21 7.13
C PHE A 190 5.96 -11.15 8.65
N GLY A 191 5.78 -9.93 9.19
CA GLY A 191 5.41 -9.72 10.58
C GLY A 191 4.11 -10.43 10.95
N MET A 192 3.09 -10.33 10.10
CA MET A 192 1.81 -11.03 10.30
C MET A 192 1.98 -12.55 10.34
N ILE A 193 2.76 -13.12 9.42
CA ILE A 193 3.01 -14.58 9.37
C ILE A 193 3.73 -15.02 10.65
N LYS A 194 4.77 -14.29 11.06
CA LYS A 194 5.50 -14.58 12.30
C LYS A 194 4.58 -14.52 13.52
N ALA A 195 3.71 -13.51 13.58
CA ALA A 195 2.74 -13.35 14.66
C ALA A 195 1.66 -14.44 14.65
N ALA A 196 1.19 -14.85 13.48
CA ALA A 196 0.23 -15.93 13.32
C ALA A 196 0.82 -17.30 13.71
N LYS A 197 2.06 -17.60 13.30
CA LYS A 197 2.83 -18.79 13.74
C LYS A 197 2.93 -18.86 15.26
N TRP A 198 3.33 -17.74 15.85
CA TRP A 198 3.42 -17.62 17.30
C TRP A 198 2.07 -17.87 17.97
N LEU A 199 0.98 -17.31 17.43
CA LEU A 199 -0.36 -17.50 17.97
C LEU A 199 -0.79 -18.98 17.88
N LYS A 200 -0.58 -19.63 16.74
CA LYS A 200 -0.83 -21.06 16.52
C LYS A 200 -0.05 -21.95 17.49
N ALA A 201 1.21 -21.64 17.74
CA ALA A 201 2.08 -22.42 18.62
C ALA A 201 1.67 -22.32 20.11
N ASN A 202 1.20 -21.14 20.54
CA ASN A 202 0.90 -20.88 21.95
C ASN A 202 -0.57 -21.11 22.31
N TYR A 203 -1.48 -21.13 21.34
CA TYR A 203 -2.93 -21.18 21.59
C TYR A 203 -3.61 -22.22 20.71
N ARG A 204 -3.89 -23.40 21.30
CA ARG A 204 -4.53 -24.56 20.64
C ARG A 204 -6.01 -24.37 20.29
N SER A 205 -6.64 -23.30 20.78
CA SER A 205 -8.07 -23.02 20.60
C SER A 205 -8.39 -22.25 19.32
N THR A 206 -7.44 -22.09 18.39
CA THR A 206 -7.72 -21.49 17.09
C THR A 206 -8.62 -22.41 16.28
N SER A 207 -9.56 -21.82 15.53
CA SER A 207 -10.45 -22.58 14.61
C SER A 207 -9.62 -23.47 13.68
N ILE A 208 -10.13 -24.67 13.37
CA ILE A 208 -9.52 -25.60 12.40
C ILE A 208 -9.30 -24.88 11.06
N GLU A 209 -10.27 -24.07 10.63
CA GLU A 209 -10.19 -23.29 9.39
C GLU A 209 -9.04 -22.29 9.42
N TYR A 210 -8.81 -21.63 10.56
CA TYR A 210 -7.70 -20.69 10.73
C TYR A 210 -6.36 -21.41 10.64
N ASN A 211 -6.24 -22.58 11.26
CA ASN A 211 -5.00 -23.37 11.20
C ASN A 211 -4.70 -23.87 9.78
N GLN A 212 -5.72 -24.36 9.07
CA GLN A 212 -5.60 -24.77 7.66
C GLN A 212 -5.19 -23.60 6.75
N TYR A 213 -5.77 -22.43 6.98
CA TYR A 213 -5.40 -21.21 6.27
C TYR A 213 -3.93 -20.84 6.53
N LEU A 214 -3.47 -20.89 7.79
CA LEU A 214 -2.07 -20.63 8.12
C LEU A 214 -1.13 -21.65 7.50
N ASP A 215 -1.46 -22.94 7.52
CA ASP A 215 -0.64 -23.97 6.88
C ASP A 215 -0.51 -23.72 5.37
N SER A 216 -1.61 -23.35 4.71
CA SER A 216 -1.60 -22.98 3.29
C SER A 216 -0.77 -21.74 3.01
N LEU A 217 -0.83 -20.75 3.91
CA LEU A 217 -0.03 -19.52 3.80
C LEU A 217 1.46 -19.80 4.00
N GLU A 218 1.80 -20.68 4.92
CA GLU A 218 3.18 -21.09 5.19
C GLU A 218 3.79 -21.81 3.99
N LEU A 219 3.06 -22.78 3.44
CA LEU A 219 3.48 -23.46 2.22
C LEU A 219 3.67 -22.48 1.05
N ALA A 220 2.75 -21.52 0.89
CA ALA A 220 2.87 -20.49 -0.14
C ALA A 220 4.07 -19.55 0.09
N LEU A 221 4.39 -19.23 1.35
CA LEU A 221 5.56 -18.43 1.68
C LEU A 221 6.86 -19.20 1.43
N ASP A 222 6.93 -20.47 1.80
CA ASP A 222 8.12 -21.28 1.59
C ASP A 222 8.39 -21.45 0.08
N ASP A 223 7.34 -21.66 -0.73
CA ASP A 223 7.43 -21.65 -2.20
C ASP A 223 7.94 -20.28 -2.72
N PHE A 224 7.38 -19.19 -2.20
CA PHE A 224 7.83 -17.83 -2.56
C PHE A 224 9.32 -17.61 -2.26
N LEU A 225 9.79 -18.00 -1.08
CA LEU A 225 11.18 -17.80 -0.66
C LEU A 225 12.17 -18.57 -1.54
N VAL A 226 11.77 -19.75 -2.03
CA VAL A 226 12.57 -20.57 -2.94
C VAL A 226 12.56 -19.99 -4.37
N ARG A 227 11.40 -19.50 -4.84
CA ARG A 227 11.22 -19.06 -6.24
C ARG A 227 11.59 -17.61 -6.48
N HIS A 228 11.42 -16.73 -5.49
CA HIS A 228 11.58 -15.28 -5.62
C HIS A 228 12.43 -14.64 -4.51
N PRO A 229 13.64 -15.16 -4.19
CA PRO A 229 14.46 -14.64 -3.11
C PRO A 229 14.83 -13.16 -3.30
N HIS A 230 14.94 -12.67 -4.52
CA HIS A 230 15.25 -11.28 -4.85
C HIS A 230 14.08 -10.31 -4.64
N GLN A 231 12.83 -10.80 -4.55
CA GLN A 231 11.63 -9.98 -4.33
C GLN A 231 11.27 -9.83 -2.83
N LEU A 232 12.13 -10.29 -1.91
CA LEU A 232 11.92 -10.24 -0.46
C LEU A 232 11.55 -8.85 0.10
N ASN A 233 12.05 -7.79 -0.53
CA ASN A 233 11.78 -6.41 -0.11
C ASN A 233 10.57 -5.77 -0.83
N ASN A 234 9.97 -6.47 -1.80
CA ASN A 234 8.84 -5.99 -2.57
C ASN A 234 7.52 -6.48 -1.96
N LEU A 235 7.05 -5.78 -0.93
CA LEU A 235 5.80 -6.14 -0.24
C LEU A 235 4.60 -6.23 -1.17
N SER A 236 4.53 -5.42 -2.23
CA SER A 236 3.44 -5.49 -3.21
C SER A 236 3.45 -6.82 -3.96
N TYR A 237 4.63 -7.24 -4.42
CA TYR A 237 4.84 -8.50 -5.12
C TYR A 237 4.52 -9.69 -4.22
N ILE A 238 5.07 -9.73 -3.00
CA ILE A 238 4.79 -10.78 -1.99
C ILE A 238 3.29 -10.90 -1.76
N ASN A 239 2.60 -9.77 -1.60
CA ASN A 239 1.15 -9.77 -1.34
C ASN A 239 0.34 -10.34 -2.50
N ARG A 240 0.62 -9.89 -3.73
CA ARG A 240 -0.05 -10.41 -4.93
C ARG A 240 0.25 -11.91 -5.10
N TYR A 241 1.49 -12.34 -4.86
CA TYR A 241 1.92 -13.72 -4.98
C TYR A 241 1.20 -14.64 -4.00
N LEU A 242 1.27 -14.32 -2.70
CA LEU A 242 0.65 -15.11 -1.65
C LEU A 242 -0.87 -15.13 -1.82
N LYS A 243 -1.49 -13.99 -2.16
CA LYS A 243 -2.92 -13.94 -2.44
C LYS A 243 -3.31 -14.83 -3.62
N GLY A 244 -2.53 -14.81 -4.70
CA GLY A 244 -2.72 -15.68 -5.86
C GLY A 244 -2.65 -17.17 -5.51
N LYS A 245 -1.63 -17.57 -4.73
CA LYS A 245 -1.47 -18.94 -4.22
C LYS A 245 -2.59 -19.38 -3.27
N MET A 246 -3.08 -18.49 -2.43
CA MET A 246 -4.09 -18.81 -1.42
C MET A 246 -5.52 -18.84 -1.96
N MET A 247 -5.79 -18.18 -3.08
CA MET A 247 -7.10 -18.25 -3.72
C MET A 247 -7.27 -19.61 -4.40
N LEU A 248 -7.98 -20.52 -3.73
CA LEU A 248 -8.35 -21.88 -4.19
C LEU A 248 -9.19 -21.92 -5.49
N GLN A 249 -9.44 -20.78 -6.12
CA GLN A 249 -10.25 -20.65 -7.35
C GLN A 249 -9.37 -20.05 -8.44
N GLY A 250 -9.52 -20.52 -9.69
CA GLY A 250 -8.61 -20.25 -10.83
C GLY A 250 -8.22 -18.78 -11.11
N LEU A 251 -8.94 -17.80 -10.55
CA LEU A 251 -8.55 -16.40 -10.56
C LEU A 251 -7.22 -16.13 -9.83
N GLY A 252 -6.92 -16.86 -8.75
CA GLY A 252 -5.67 -16.72 -7.99
C GLY A 252 -4.43 -17.12 -8.79
N ILE A 253 -4.53 -18.25 -9.50
CA ILE A 253 -3.48 -18.76 -10.39
C ILE A 253 -3.15 -17.71 -11.46
N THR A 254 -4.17 -17.04 -11.99
CA THR A 254 -4.02 -16.02 -13.03
C THR A 254 -3.15 -14.84 -12.57
N GLU A 255 -3.43 -14.28 -11.38
CA GLU A 255 -2.65 -13.14 -10.83
C GLU A 255 -1.21 -13.54 -10.47
N MET A 256 -1.02 -14.76 -9.97
CA MET A 256 0.31 -15.30 -9.68
C MET A 256 1.14 -15.47 -10.96
N LEU A 257 0.53 -15.95 -12.05
CA LEU A 257 1.25 -16.15 -13.31
C LEU A 257 1.67 -14.84 -13.96
N GLU A 258 0.81 -13.82 -13.94
CA GLU A 258 1.18 -12.49 -14.41
C GLU A 258 2.41 -11.96 -13.67
N LEU A 259 2.41 -12.07 -12.33
CA LEU A 259 3.56 -11.67 -11.52
C LEU A 259 4.83 -12.43 -11.88
N GLU A 260 4.71 -13.76 -12.03
CA GLU A 260 5.84 -14.61 -12.35
C GLU A 260 6.41 -14.26 -13.74
N MET A 261 5.57 -13.93 -14.72
CA MET A 261 6.01 -13.49 -16.06
C MET A 261 6.62 -12.08 -16.05
N GLU A 262 6.20 -11.21 -15.12
CA GLU A 262 6.79 -9.89 -14.91
C GLU A 262 8.16 -9.97 -14.22
N ASP A 263 8.49 -11.08 -13.57
CA ASP A 263 9.69 -11.23 -12.76
C ASP A 263 10.92 -11.63 -13.59
N GLN A 264 11.81 -10.67 -13.84
CA GLN A 264 12.94 -10.84 -14.75
C GLN A 264 13.94 -11.93 -14.34
N GLN A 265 14.02 -12.27 -13.06
CA GLN A 265 14.97 -13.26 -12.55
C GLN A 265 14.34 -14.64 -12.35
N ILE A 266 13.08 -14.83 -12.78
CA ILE A 266 12.43 -16.13 -12.65
C ILE A 266 13.00 -17.13 -13.67
N HIS A 267 13.11 -18.39 -13.25
CA HIS A 267 13.36 -19.51 -14.14
C HIS A 267 12.02 -19.95 -14.76
N ILE A 268 11.80 -19.57 -16.03
CA ILE A 268 10.53 -19.82 -16.73
C ILE A 268 10.18 -21.32 -16.79
N GLU A 269 11.18 -22.20 -16.83
CA GLU A 269 10.98 -23.66 -16.86
C GLU A 269 10.19 -24.14 -15.65
N LYS A 270 10.57 -23.68 -14.44
CA LYS A 270 9.89 -24.05 -13.20
C LYS A 270 8.44 -23.58 -13.18
N THR A 271 8.21 -22.41 -13.76
CA THR A 271 6.89 -21.80 -13.89
C THR A 271 6.01 -22.60 -14.86
N MET A 272 6.58 -23.05 -15.98
CA MET A 272 5.89 -23.92 -16.95
C MET A 272 5.62 -25.32 -16.40
N ASP A 273 6.56 -25.92 -15.66
CA ASP A 273 6.36 -27.23 -15.01
C ASP A 273 5.19 -27.22 -14.03
N ALA A 274 5.09 -26.16 -13.22
CA ALA A 274 3.98 -25.99 -12.29
C ALA A 274 2.63 -25.85 -13.04
N MET A 275 2.64 -25.29 -14.25
CA MET A 275 1.44 -25.09 -15.07
C MET A 275 0.97 -26.36 -15.77
N ASN A 276 1.90 -27.18 -16.27
CA ASN A 276 1.56 -28.39 -17.02
C ASN A 276 0.77 -29.43 -16.21
N THR A 277 0.71 -29.29 -14.88
CA THR A 277 -0.14 -30.11 -14.01
C THR A 277 -1.63 -29.75 -14.00
N GLY A 278 -2.07 -28.68 -14.68
CA GLY A 278 -3.48 -28.26 -14.63
C GLY A 278 -3.89 -27.09 -15.54
N THR A 279 -3.20 -26.84 -16.66
CA THR A 279 -3.50 -25.73 -17.57
C THR A 279 -4.94 -25.78 -18.10
N ASN A 280 -5.69 -24.72 -17.85
CA ASN A 280 -6.95 -24.42 -18.55
C ASN A 280 -6.72 -23.29 -19.56
N ALA A 281 -7.70 -23.03 -20.43
CA ALA A 281 -7.62 -21.96 -21.45
C ALA A 281 -7.24 -20.57 -20.87
N PHE A 282 -7.70 -20.25 -19.66
CA PHE A 282 -7.38 -18.97 -19.01
C PHE A 282 -5.90 -18.83 -18.64
N THR A 283 -5.25 -19.92 -18.27
CA THR A 283 -3.81 -19.95 -18.00
C THR A 283 -3.02 -19.64 -19.27
N SER A 284 -3.37 -20.28 -20.40
CA SER A 284 -2.74 -20.06 -21.70
C SER A 284 -2.79 -18.59 -22.12
N TYR A 285 -3.91 -17.91 -21.87
CA TYR A 285 -4.06 -16.47 -22.16
C TYR A 285 -3.00 -15.61 -21.52
N ARG A 286 -2.75 -15.80 -20.22
CA ARG A 286 -1.80 -14.96 -19.49
C ARG A 286 -0.37 -15.25 -19.86
N ILE A 287 -0.03 -16.51 -20.11
CA ILE A 287 1.32 -16.89 -20.54
C ILE A 287 1.68 -16.12 -21.80
N PHE A 288 0.93 -16.30 -22.89
CA PHE A 288 1.32 -15.69 -24.17
C PHE A 288 1.13 -14.17 -24.20
N LYS A 289 0.22 -13.64 -23.38
CA LYS A 289 0.06 -12.19 -23.23
C LYS A 289 1.24 -11.52 -22.49
N HIS A 290 1.85 -12.18 -21.51
CA HIS A 290 2.84 -11.55 -20.63
C HIS A 290 4.26 -12.14 -20.73
N VAL A 291 4.44 -13.26 -21.43
CA VAL A 291 5.76 -13.90 -21.61
C VAL A 291 6.76 -12.92 -22.22
N ARG A 292 7.97 -12.91 -21.71
CA ARG A 292 9.06 -12.11 -22.28
C ARG A 292 9.52 -12.73 -23.60
N LEU A 293 9.94 -11.90 -24.55
CA LEU A 293 10.41 -12.40 -25.84
C LEU A 293 11.58 -13.40 -25.69
N GLU A 294 12.46 -13.17 -24.72
CA GLU A 294 13.61 -14.05 -24.41
C GLU A 294 13.21 -15.42 -23.85
N ASP A 295 12.07 -15.51 -23.15
CA ASP A 295 11.57 -16.76 -22.56
C ASP A 295 10.64 -17.55 -23.51
N LEU A 296 10.17 -16.90 -24.57
CA LEU A 296 9.18 -17.45 -25.50
C LEU A 296 9.60 -18.78 -26.15
N PRO A 297 10.87 -19.01 -26.56
CA PRO A 297 11.29 -20.32 -27.08
C PRO A 297 11.04 -21.46 -26.10
N THR A 298 11.37 -21.26 -24.83
CA THR A 298 11.16 -22.25 -23.76
C THR A 298 9.68 -22.50 -23.53
N VAL A 299 8.87 -21.43 -23.50
CA VAL A 299 7.40 -21.55 -23.37
C VAL A 299 6.80 -22.32 -24.54
N ILE A 300 7.20 -22.03 -25.78
CA ILE A 300 6.75 -22.74 -26.98
C ILE A 300 7.10 -24.23 -26.89
N GLN A 301 8.31 -24.57 -26.47
CA GLN A 301 8.77 -25.95 -26.34
C GLN A 301 7.98 -26.72 -25.27
N MET A 302 7.64 -26.07 -24.15
CA MET A 302 7.00 -26.72 -23.00
C MET A 302 5.46 -26.68 -23.05
N PHE A 303 4.86 -25.86 -23.90
CA PHE A 303 3.41 -25.68 -23.95
C PHE A 303 2.71 -26.86 -24.65
N SER A 304 1.87 -27.59 -23.91
CA SER A 304 1.09 -28.73 -24.41
C SER A 304 -0.37 -28.41 -24.74
N GLY A 305 -0.78 -27.14 -24.66
CA GLY A 305 -2.15 -26.71 -24.93
C GLY A 305 -2.48 -26.50 -26.41
N GLU A 306 -3.65 -25.93 -26.68
CA GLU A 306 -4.10 -25.63 -28.04
C GLU A 306 -3.29 -24.47 -28.65
N ARG A 307 -2.48 -24.78 -29.68
CA ARG A 307 -1.60 -23.80 -30.34
C ARG A 307 -2.34 -22.66 -31.00
N GLU A 308 -3.50 -22.91 -31.60
CA GLU A 308 -4.33 -21.86 -32.22
C GLU A 308 -4.79 -20.82 -31.18
N GLN A 309 -5.24 -21.30 -30.02
CA GLN A 309 -5.66 -20.43 -28.93
C GLN A 309 -4.49 -19.64 -28.33
N ALA A 310 -3.32 -20.27 -28.17
CA ALA A 310 -2.11 -19.58 -27.75
C ALA A 310 -1.72 -18.43 -28.71
N MET A 311 -1.83 -18.65 -30.03
CA MET A 311 -1.61 -17.61 -31.04
C MET A 311 -2.62 -16.47 -30.91
N GLU A 312 -3.91 -16.78 -30.73
CA GLU A 312 -4.95 -15.77 -30.50
C GLU A 312 -4.61 -14.85 -29.31
N TYR A 313 -4.08 -15.43 -28.24
CA TYR A 313 -3.69 -14.69 -27.04
C TYR A 313 -2.43 -13.85 -27.23
N ALA A 314 -1.44 -14.35 -27.97
CA ALA A 314 -0.27 -13.56 -28.37
C ALA A 314 -0.66 -12.35 -29.24
N MET A 315 -1.67 -12.50 -30.09
CA MET A 315 -2.20 -11.40 -30.91
C MET A 315 -2.92 -10.31 -30.10
N MET A 316 -3.25 -10.56 -28.83
CA MET A 316 -3.84 -9.57 -27.91
C MET A 316 -2.78 -8.74 -27.16
N ARG A 317 -1.49 -8.91 -27.44
CA ARG A 317 -0.43 -8.12 -26.82
C ARG A 317 -0.46 -6.67 -27.31
N GLU A 318 -0.16 -5.75 -26.40
CA GLU A 318 -0.12 -4.30 -26.67
C GLU A 318 1.29 -3.70 -26.46
N ASP A 319 2.26 -4.53 -26.06
CA ASP A 319 3.65 -4.13 -25.85
C ASP A 319 4.48 -4.11 -27.15
N SER A 320 5.69 -3.57 -27.06
CA SER A 320 6.62 -3.44 -28.18
C SER A 320 7.03 -4.75 -28.82
N ASP A 321 6.90 -5.87 -28.09
CA ASP A 321 7.39 -7.18 -28.53
C ASP A 321 6.30 -7.99 -29.23
N ALA A 322 5.05 -7.50 -29.29
CA ALA A 322 3.90 -8.20 -29.84
C ALA A 322 4.17 -8.80 -31.24
N VAL A 323 4.77 -8.03 -32.15
CA VAL A 323 5.10 -8.49 -33.50
C VAL A 323 6.14 -9.61 -33.47
N SER A 324 7.19 -9.46 -32.67
CA SER A 324 8.26 -10.46 -32.55
C SER A 324 7.75 -11.77 -31.97
N VAL A 325 6.85 -11.70 -30.98
CA VAL A 325 6.18 -12.88 -30.39
C VAL A 325 5.37 -13.62 -31.46
N ILE A 326 4.52 -12.92 -32.21
CA ILE A 326 3.68 -13.52 -33.26
C ILE A 326 4.55 -14.19 -34.34
N MET A 327 5.61 -13.51 -34.80
CA MET A 327 6.52 -14.06 -35.80
C MET A 327 7.20 -15.33 -35.27
N LEU A 328 7.72 -15.30 -34.04
CA LEU A 328 8.39 -16.46 -33.46
C LEU A 328 7.44 -17.66 -33.29
N MET A 329 6.20 -17.42 -32.85
CA MET A 329 5.19 -18.49 -32.74
C MET A 329 4.82 -19.07 -34.10
N ARG A 330 4.63 -18.22 -35.12
CA ARG A 330 4.35 -18.67 -36.50
C ARG A 330 5.49 -19.53 -37.05
N ASP A 331 6.73 -19.12 -36.79
CA ASP A 331 7.92 -19.85 -37.22
C ASP A 331 8.09 -21.20 -36.47
N ASN A 332 7.31 -21.43 -35.41
CA ASN A 332 7.19 -22.70 -34.66
C ASN A 332 5.85 -23.42 -34.91
N ASP A 333 5.24 -23.22 -36.08
CA ASP A 333 4.02 -23.90 -36.54
C ASP A 333 2.77 -23.65 -35.67
N TYR A 334 2.66 -22.47 -35.04
CA TYR A 334 1.40 -22.05 -34.41
C TYR A 334 0.47 -21.47 -35.50
N PRO A 335 -0.74 -22.03 -35.69
CA PRO A 335 -1.64 -21.58 -36.74
C PRO A 335 -2.23 -20.21 -36.40
N ILE A 336 -2.33 -19.33 -37.40
CA ILE A 336 -3.04 -18.05 -37.27
C ILE A 336 -4.54 -18.33 -37.36
N PRO A 337 -5.34 -17.97 -36.33
CA PRO A 337 -6.77 -18.26 -36.32
C PRO A 337 -7.48 -17.56 -37.49
N LEU A 338 -8.21 -18.33 -38.29
CA LEU A 338 -8.87 -17.82 -39.51
C LEU A 338 -10.12 -16.97 -39.22
N ASN A 339 -10.70 -17.13 -38.02
CA ASN A 339 -11.99 -16.56 -37.63
C ASN A 339 -11.88 -15.41 -36.62
N SER A 340 -10.68 -14.88 -36.35
CA SER A 340 -10.51 -13.74 -35.45
C SER A 340 -10.91 -12.44 -36.20
N PHE A 341 -12.22 -12.24 -36.36
CA PHE A 341 -12.85 -11.15 -37.12
C PHE A 341 -12.72 -9.76 -36.48
N THR A 342 -12.03 -9.64 -35.35
CA THR A 342 -11.61 -8.33 -34.86
C THR A 342 -10.41 -7.88 -35.69
N PRO A 343 -10.49 -6.77 -36.45
CA PRO A 343 -9.29 -6.20 -37.06
C PRO A 343 -8.34 -5.82 -35.92
N TYR A 344 -7.32 -6.65 -35.71
CA TYR A 344 -6.23 -6.34 -34.78
C TYR A 344 -5.47 -5.18 -35.38
N THR A 345 -5.85 -3.97 -34.98
CA THR A 345 -5.07 -2.77 -35.29
C THR A 345 -3.82 -2.87 -34.43
N ILE A 346 -2.79 -3.58 -34.92
CA ILE A 346 -1.44 -3.50 -34.37
C ILE A 346 -1.07 -2.01 -34.45
N LYS A 347 -1.08 -1.32 -33.30
CA LYS A 347 -0.88 0.14 -33.23
C LYS A 347 0.55 0.56 -33.55
N SER A 348 1.49 -0.38 -33.67
CA SER A 348 2.83 -0.12 -34.16
C SER A 348 2.85 -0.24 -35.68
N GLU A 349 2.89 0.90 -36.37
CA GLU A 349 3.31 1.13 -37.76
C GLU A 349 2.96 0.06 -38.80
N GLN A 350 2.05 0.41 -39.72
CA GLN A 350 1.67 -0.27 -40.97
C GLN A 350 2.63 -1.38 -41.47
N VAL A 351 2.56 -2.58 -40.90
CA VAL A 351 3.04 -3.80 -41.55
C VAL A 351 1.87 -4.37 -42.36
N CYS A 352 1.76 -3.92 -43.62
CA CYS A 352 0.83 -4.50 -44.59
C CYS A 352 1.24 -5.94 -44.93
N TYR A 353 0.62 -6.93 -44.30
CA TYR A 353 0.70 -8.31 -44.77
C TYR A 353 -0.11 -8.46 -46.06
N THR A 354 0.57 -8.49 -47.20
CA THR A 354 -0.04 -8.92 -48.46
C THR A 354 -0.15 -10.45 -48.47
N ARG A 355 -1.38 -10.92 -48.66
CA ARG A 355 -1.73 -12.35 -48.71
C ARG A 355 -1.04 -12.99 -49.92
N THR A 356 0.10 -13.65 -49.74
CA THR A 356 0.68 -14.49 -50.80
C THR A 356 -0.01 -15.85 -50.78
N THR A 357 -1.06 -15.99 -51.58
CA THR A 357 -1.70 -17.29 -51.86
C THR A 357 -0.70 -18.19 -52.58
N ARG A 358 -0.10 -19.14 -51.87
CA ARG A 358 0.55 -20.31 -52.50
C ARG A 358 -0.55 -21.14 -53.18
N ARG A 359 -0.73 -20.94 -54.49
CA ARG A 359 -1.33 -21.95 -55.36
C ARG A 359 -0.28 -23.06 -55.54
N THR A 360 -0.54 -24.21 -54.96
CA THR A 360 0.09 -25.48 -55.33
C THR A 360 -0.20 -25.79 -56.80
N LEU A 361 0.85 -26.11 -57.56
CA LEU A 361 0.78 -26.84 -58.83
C LEU A 361 1.02 -28.32 -58.53
#